data_AF-A0A2D9I5Z2-F1
#
_entry.id   AF-A0A2D9I5Z2-F1
#
_cell.length_a   1.000
_cell.length_b   1.000
_cell.length_c   1.000
_cell.angle_alpha   90.00
_cell.angle_beta   90.00
_cell.angle_gamma   90.00
#
_symmetry.space_group_name_H-M   'P 1'
#
loop_
_entity.id
_entity.type
_entity.pdbx_description
1 polymer ?
#
loop_
_entity_poly.entity_id
_entity_poly.type
_entity_poly.pdbx_seq_one_letter_code
_entity_poly.pdbx_strand_id
1 'polypeptide(L)' 'MKTLSARDAKNRFGYLIDTARQEPVSVEKHGRPVVVVLSIEDYERLTNAAPRGSAGEPE' A
#
# COMPACT_ATOMS: atom_id res chain seq x y z
N MET A 1 5.64 7.57 5.85
CA MET A 1 5.71 6.53 4.80
C MET A 1 7.15 6.05 4.72
N LYS A 2 7.38 4.83 5.19
CA LYS A 2 8.70 4.18 5.10
C LYS A 2 8.94 3.62 3.70
N THR A 3 10.19 3.52 3.28
CA THR A 3 10.58 2.90 2.01
C THR A 3 11.55 1.74 2.26
N LEU A 4 11.30 0.58 1.65
CA LEU A 4 12.15 -0.61 1.72
C LEU A 4 12.51 -1.10 0.32
N SER A 5 13.71 -1.65 0.14
CA SER A 5 14.03 -2.36 -1.11
C SER A 5 13.26 -3.69 -1.17
N ALA A 6 13.02 -4.20 -2.38
CA ALA A 6 12.41 -5.52 -2.58
C ALA A 6 13.23 -6.64 -1.90
N ARG A 7 14.56 -6.46 -1.82
CA ARG A 7 15.45 -7.38 -1.10
C ARG A 7 15.19 -7.32 0.41
N ASP A 8 15.06 -6.14 0.99
CA ASP A 8 14.81 -5.98 2.43
C ASP A 8 13.40 -6.46 2.80
N ALA A 9 12.41 -6.16 1.98
CA ALA A 9 11.05 -6.66 2.11
C ALA A 9 11.02 -8.20 2.14
N LYS A 10 11.75 -8.86 1.21
CA LYS A 10 11.87 -10.33 1.18
C LYS A 10 12.57 -10.87 2.43
N ASN A 11 13.70 -10.28 2.82
CA ASN A 11 14.54 -10.81 3.90
C ASN A 11 13.99 -10.49 5.29
N ARG A 12 13.16 -9.46 5.43
CA ARG A 12 12.61 -8.97 6.71
C ARG A 12 11.10 -8.81 6.61
N PHE A 13 10.43 -9.86 6.12
CA PHE A 13 8.99 -9.80 5.89
C PHE A 13 8.18 -9.52 7.17
N GLY A 14 8.54 -10.11 8.30
CA GLY A 14 7.89 -9.81 9.59
C GLY A 14 7.97 -8.32 9.95
N TYR A 15 9.14 -7.71 9.80
CA TYR A 15 9.35 -6.28 10.02
C TYR A 15 8.51 -5.41 9.06
N LEU A 16 8.42 -5.82 7.79
CA LEU A 16 7.55 -5.14 6.81
C LEU A 16 6.10 -5.16 7.26
N ILE A 17 5.58 -6.31 7.72
CA ILE A 17 4.20 -6.44 8.21
C ILE A 17 3.97 -5.56 9.45
N ASP A 18 4.86 -5.62 10.44
CA ASP A 18 4.73 -4.82 11.66
C ASP A 18 4.73 -3.32 11.34
N THR A 19 5.58 -2.90 10.40
CA THR A 19 5.62 -1.50 9.96
C THR A 19 4.36 -1.13 9.18
N ALA A 20 3.92 -1.98 8.24
CA ALA A 20 2.74 -1.74 7.40
C ALA A 20 1.43 -1.65 8.20
N ARG A 21 1.38 -2.25 9.39
CA ARG A 21 0.27 -2.09 10.34
C ARG A 21 0.25 -0.75 11.06
N GLN A 22 1.39 -0.05 11.12
CA GLN A 22 1.52 1.26 11.79
C GLN A 22 1.46 2.41 10.78
N GLU A 23 2.08 2.23 9.61
CA GLU A 23 2.07 3.21 8.53
C GLU A 23 2.27 2.54 7.16
N PRO A 24 1.81 3.14 6.04
CA PRO A 24 2.09 2.64 4.71
C PRO A 24 3.59 2.55 4.41
N VAL A 25 4.00 1.46 3.78
CA VAL A 25 5.39 1.18 3.38
C VAL A 25 5.49 1.07 1.87
N SER A 26 6.32 1.91 1.24
CA SER A 26 6.70 1.79 -0.17
C SER A 26 7.76 0.70 -0.32
N VAL A 27 7.60 -0.17 -1.31
CA VAL A 27 8.63 -1.15 -1.69
C VAL A 27 9.18 -0.78 -3.06
N GLU A 28 10.51 -0.67 -3.13
CA GLU A 28 11.23 -0.30 -4.33
C GLU A 28 11.94 -1.48 -4.99
N LYS A 29 11.96 -1.47 -6.31
CA LYS A 29 12.79 -2.36 -7.12
C LYS A 29 13.74 -1.51 -7.96
N HIS A 30 15.04 -1.73 -7.83
CA HIS A 30 16.09 -0.94 -8.50
C HIS A 30 15.93 0.59 -8.30
N GLY A 31 15.58 1.01 -7.07
CA GLY A 31 15.42 2.43 -6.71
C GLY A 31 14.16 3.09 -7.26
N ARG A 32 13.18 2.30 -7.71
CA ARG A 32 11.87 2.80 -8.16
C ARG A 32 10.76 2.19 -7.30
N PRO A 33 9.83 3.00 -6.77
CA PRO A 33 8.69 2.48 -6.02
C PRO A 33 7.81 1.66 -6.96
N VAL A 34 7.48 0.44 -6.55
CA VAL A 34 6.68 -0.50 -7.36
C VAL A 34 5.40 -0.93 -6.68
N VAL A 35 5.37 -1.02 -5.35
CA VAL A 35 4.17 -1.38 -4.58
C VAL A 35 4.14 -0.63 -3.25
N VAL A 36 2.95 -0.46 -2.69
CA VAL A 36 2.73 0.02 -1.32
C VAL A 36 2.08 -1.09 -0.52
N VAL A 37 2.60 -1.34 0.68
CA VAL A 37 2.04 -2.29 1.65
C VAL A 37 1.45 -1.49 2.80
N LEU A 38 0.23 -1.82 3.19
CA LEU A 38 -0.51 -1.17 4.27
C LEU A 38 -1.40 -2.20 4.97
N SER A 39 -1.98 -1.82 6.11
CA SER A 39 -2.93 -2.66 6.85
C SER A 39 -4.18 -2.95 6.01
N ILE A 40 -4.87 -4.06 6.32
CA ILE A 40 -6.15 -4.37 5.65
C ILE A 40 -7.21 -3.30 5.98
N GLU A 41 -7.20 -2.76 7.20
CA GLU A 41 -8.13 -1.71 7.64
C GLU A 41 -7.93 -0.43 6.83
N ASP A 42 -6.69 -0.02 6.59
CA ASP A 42 -6.38 1.14 5.75
C ASP A 42 -6.75 0.88 4.29
N TYR A 43 -6.55 -0.34 3.79
CA TYR A 43 -6.91 -0.70 2.43
C TYR A 43 -8.42 -0.62 2.23
N GLU A 44 -9.19 -1.21 3.13
CA GLU A 44 -10.65 -1.17 3.10
C GLU A 44 -11.18 0.26 3.19
N ARG A 45 -10.59 1.11 4.05
CA ARG A 45 -10.93 2.53 4.13
C ARG A 45 -10.69 3.23 2.79
N LEU A 46 -9.55 3.00 2.15
CA LEU A 46 -9.22 3.61 0.85
C LEU A 46 -10.14 3.10 -0.27
N THR A 47 -10.45 1.81 -0.31
CA THR A 47 -11.31 1.24 -1.36
C THR A 47 -12.78 1.54 -1.17
N ASN A 48 -13.25 1.70 0.07
CA ASN A 48 -14.64 2.05 0.36
C ASN A 48 -14.88 3.57 0.28
N ALA A 49 -13.85 4.38 0.53
CA ALA A 49 -13.91 5.84 0.38
C ALA A 49 -13.61 6.32 -1.05
N ALA A 50 -13.06 5.45 -1.92
CA ALA A 50 -12.95 5.77 -3.33
C ALA A 50 -14.37 6.04 -3.86
N PRO A 51 -14.66 7.25 -4.39
CA PRO A 51 -15.93 7.44 -5.08
C PRO A 51 -15.94 6.39 -6.19
N ARG A 52 -16.90 5.45 -6.13
CA ARG A 52 -17.34 4.76 -7.34
C ARG A 52 -17.57 5.91 -8.32
N GLY A 53 -16.86 5.96 -9.44
CA GLY A 53 -17.00 7.07 -10.40
C GLY A 53 -18.48 7.40 -10.55
N SER A 54 -18.92 8.65 -10.44
CA SER A 54 -18.91 9.56 -11.60
C SER A 54 -18.88 8.81 -12.94
N ALA A 55 -19.73 7.80 -13.08
CA ALA A 55 -20.02 7.12 -14.32
C ALA A 55 -21.53 7.28 -14.55
N GLY A 56 -21.86 8.36 -15.26
CA GLY A 56 -23.08 8.50 -16.05
C GLY A 56 -24.35 8.79 -15.27
N GLU A 57 -24.78 10.05 -15.33
CA GLU A 57 -26.18 10.45 -15.24
C GLU A 57 -27.07 9.51 -16.11
N PRO A 58 -28.20 8.99 -15.62
CA PRO A 58 -29.19 8.38 -16.49
C PRO A 58 -30.03 9.49 -17.15
N GLU A 59 -29.98 9.58 -18.48
CA GLU A 59 -31.09 10.09 -19.31
C GLU A 59 -31.63 8.96 -20.20
#